data_AF-A0A7X0RSE4-F1
#
_entry.id   AF-A0A7X0RSE4-F1
#
_cell.length_a   1.000
_cell.length_b   1.000
_cell.length_c   1.000
_cell.angle_alpha   90.00
_cell.angle_beta   90.00
_cell.angle_gamma   90.00
#
_symmetry.space_group_name_H-M   'P 1'
#
loop_
_entity.id
_entity.type
_entity.pdbx_description
1 polymer ?
#
loop_
_entity_poly.entity_id
_entity_poly.type
_entity_poly.pdbx_seq_one_letter_code
_entity_poly.pdbx_strand_id
1 'polypeptide(L)'
;MSSSVMDLSLSPVKEQTVYLTNGYLQGEGNQLTSLSAGKKIVLQHGKLKQNATVQHRAAGECFIGMFEVNADLAKQLKLTDNKRYKLMHDTATDIVRIVAAPVSAGSATLRQGPKLGAQALSIGYQLQSLLGIPDTRGFSMLVKHQDASKKLAVHTPSNLFERELRMAPGTSKALRLLPGVSYGLRYDQRTRTLLVTGGSSPRT
;
A
#
# COMPACT_ATOMS: atom_id res chain seq x y z
N MET A 1 -7.70 10.83 19.23
CA MET A 1 -7.48 9.51 18.59
C MET A 1 -6.69 9.75 17.32
N SER A 2 -5.53 9.10 17.18
CA SER A 2 -4.68 9.22 15.98
C SER A 2 -4.77 7.97 15.12
N SER A 3 -4.63 8.09 13.80
CA SER A 3 -4.62 6.90 12.93
C SER A 3 -3.61 6.97 11.80
N SER A 4 -3.20 5.82 11.31
CA SER A 4 -2.34 5.68 10.13
C SER A 4 -2.71 4.42 9.36
N VAL A 5 -2.55 4.46 8.04
CA VAL A 5 -2.62 3.28 7.17
C VAL A 5 -1.19 2.84 6.87
N MET A 6 -0.88 1.58 7.21
CA MET A 6 0.45 1.01 7.07
C MET A 6 0.38 -0.37 6.44
N ASP A 7 1.45 -0.74 5.74
CA ASP A 7 1.66 -2.13 5.32
C ASP A 7 2.24 -2.92 6.48
N LEU A 8 1.73 -4.13 6.69
CA LEU A 8 2.25 -5.06 7.67
C LEU A 8 3.32 -5.94 7.03
N SER A 9 4.46 -6.02 7.70
CA SER A 9 5.55 -6.92 7.36
C SER A 9 5.87 -7.84 8.53
N LEU A 10 5.99 -9.14 8.26
CA LEU A 10 6.55 -10.07 9.22
C LEU A 10 8.07 -10.01 9.18
N SER A 11 8.67 -9.70 10.32
CA SER A 11 10.12 -9.53 10.45
C SER A 11 10.64 -10.27 11.68
N PRO A 12 11.93 -10.69 11.71
CA PRO A 12 12.54 -11.37 12.87
C PRO A 12 12.83 -10.36 14.00
N VAL A 13 11.81 -9.65 14.43
CA VAL A 13 11.85 -8.70 15.54
C VAL A 13 11.62 -9.43 16.86
N LYS A 14 12.05 -8.80 17.97
CA LYS A 14 11.83 -9.33 19.32
C LYS A 14 10.34 -9.62 19.55
N GLU A 15 10.07 -10.67 20.31
CA GLU A 15 8.71 -10.97 20.77
C GLU A 15 8.04 -9.77 21.43
N GLN A 16 6.71 -9.67 21.25
CA GLN A 16 5.89 -8.60 21.83
C GLN A 16 6.45 -7.19 21.55
N THR A 17 7.14 -7.04 20.43
CA THR A 17 7.68 -5.77 19.98
C THR A 17 7.10 -5.47 18.60
N VAL A 18 6.70 -4.22 18.41
CA VAL A 18 6.29 -3.74 17.09
C VAL A 18 7.22 -2.62 16.66
N TYR A 19 7.62 -2.63 15.40
CA TYR A 19 8.36 -1.52 14.82
C TYR A 19 7.45 -0.71 13.93
N LEU A 20 7.45 0.60 14.15
CA LEU A 20 6.80 1.58 13.30
C LEU A 20 7.87 2.31 12.50
N THR A 21 7.67 2.36 11.19
CA THR A 21 8.47 3.21 10.30
C THR A 21 7.52 4.20 9.65
N ASN A 22 7.75 5.49 9.83
CA ASN A 22 6.94 6.51 9.16
C ASN A 22 7.38 6.64 7.70
N GLY A 23 6.43 6.78 6.78
CA GLY A 23 6.72 6.98 5.36
C GLY A 23 7.05 8.44 5.02
N TYR A 24 7.63 8.71 3.86
CA TYR A 24 7.89 10.09 3.41
C TYR A 24 6.64 10.84 2.94
N LEU A 25 5.60 10.14 2.47
CA LEU A 25 4.41 10.80 1.97
C LEU A 25 3.62 11.39 3.14
N GLN A 26 3.57 12.72 3.20
CA GLN A 26 2.69 13.43 4.12
C GLN A 26 1.23 13.22 3.71
N GLY A 27 0.38 12.80 4.66
CA GLY A 27 -1.03 12.48 4.46
C GLY A 27 -1.64 11.79 5.69
N GLU A 28 -2.86 11.24 5.56
CA GLU A 28 -3.54 10.47 6.64
C GLU A 28 -2.73 9.26 7.17
N GLY A 29 -1.64 8.90 6.49
CA GLY A 29 -0.79 7.73 6.79
C GLY A 29 0.29 7.92 7.85
N ASN A 30 0.47 9.09 8.49
CA ASN A 30 1.62 9.32 9.39
C ASN A 30 1.25 10.01 10.72
N GLN A 31 0.09 9.70 11.30
CA GLN A 31 -0.38 10.44 12.48
C GLN A 31 -0.16 9.71 13.82
N LEU A 32 0.57 8.59 13.86
CA LEU A 32 0.84 7.84 15.11
C LEU A 32 1.93 8.47 15.98
N THR A 33 2.08 9.80 15.95
CA THR A 33 3.11 10.55 16.70
C THR A 33 2.99 10.39 18.22
N SER A 34 1.81 10.00 18.72
CA SER A 34 1.55 9.70 20.13
C SER A 34 2.09 8.35 20.62
N LEU A 35 2.57 7.49 19.71
CA LEU A 35 3.22 6.23 20.05
C LEU A 35 4.73 6.47 20.11
N SER A 36 5.27 6.84 21.28
CA SER A 36 6.72 6.98 21.45
C SER A 36 7.43 5.62 21.52
N ALA A 37 8.72 5.58 21.15
CA ALA A 37 9.54 4.40 21.36
C ALA A 37 9.58 4.00 22.86
N GLY A 38 9.63 2.69 23.14
CA GLY A 38 9.58 2.13 24.48
C GLY A 38 8.19 2.10 25.12
N LYS A 39 7.17 2.73 24.51
CA LYS A 39 5.81 2.74 25.04
C LYS A 39 5.19 1.35 25.01
N LYS A 40 4.61 0.92 26.13
CA LYS A 40 3.79 -0.28 26.21
C LYS A 40 2.37 0.04 25.75
N ILE A 41 1.83 -0.81 24.89
CA ILE A 41 0.49 -0.67 24.33
C ILE A 41 -0.23 -2.02 24.31
N VAL A 42 -1.54 -1.97 24.13
CA VAL A 42 -2.36 -3.13 23.80
C VAL A 42 -2.71 -3.07 22.32
N LEU A 43 -2.18 -4.01 21.54
CA LEU A 43 -2.63 -4.25 20.17
C LEU A 43 -3.97 -4.97 20.21
N GLN A 44 -4.94 -4.51 19.42
CA GLN A 44 -6.25 -5.12 19.32
C GLN A 44 -6.64 -5.36 17.86
N HIS A 45 -6.92 -6.61 17.49
CA HIS A 45 -7.51 -6.96 16.20
C HIS A 45 -8.80 -7.76 16.42
N GLY A 46 -9.95 -7.15 16.12
CA GLY A 46 -11.26 -7.68 16.50
C GLY A 46 -11.39 -7.85 18.02
N LYS A 47 -11.60 -9.09 18.48
CA LYS A 47 -11.68 -9.44 19.91
C LYS A 47 -10.32 -9.83 20.51
N LEU A 48 -9.30 -10.03 19.69
CA LEU A 48 -7.97 -10.49 20.11
C LEU A 48 -7.18 -9.28 20.62
N LYS A 49 -6.47 -9.46 21.74
CA LYS A 49 -5.63 -8.44 22.37
C LYS A 49 -4.28 -9.02 22.72
N GLN A 50 -3.21 -8.27 22.50
CA GLN A 50 -1.86 -8.62 22.90
C GLN A 50 -1.11 -7.38 23.38
N ASN A 51 -0.32 -7.54 24.44
CA ASN A 51 0.59 -6.48 24.88
C ASN A 51 1.78 -6.41 23.94
N ALA A 52 2.23 -5.21 23.64
CA ALA A 52 3.45 -5.00 22.88
C ALA A 52 4.19 -3.73 23.32
N THR A 53 5.48 -3.68 23.01
CA THR A 53 6.31 -2.48 23.15
C THR A 53 6.55 -1.88 21.77
N VAL A 54 6.33 -0.58 21.65
CA VAL A 54 6.60 0.17 20.42
C VAL A 54 8.09 0.45 20.29
N GLN A 55 8.64 0.22 19.11
CA GLN A 55 9.93 0.70 18.67
C GLN A 55 9.75 1.48 17.37
N HIS A 56 10.66 2.40 17.10
CA HIS A 56 10.69 3.13 15.84
C HIS A 56 11.94 2.75 15.07
N ARG A 57 11.81 2.53 13.77
CA ARG A 57 12.96 2.51 12.88
C ARG A 57 13.17 3.91 12.31
N ALA A 58 14.42 4.20 11.97
CA ALA A 58 14.71 5.34 11.12
C ALA A 58 13.90 5.20 9.81
N ALA A 59 13.40 6.32 9.29
CA ALA A 59 12.73 6.34 8.00
C ALA A 59 13.71 5.86 6.92
N GLY A 60 13.51 4.64 6.42
CA GLY A 60 14.20 4.13 5.22
C GLY A 60 13.60 4.74 3.96
N GLU A 61 13.92 4.22 2.78
CA GLU A 61 13.36 4.60 1.47
C GLU A 61 11.88 4.19 1.30
N CYS A 62 11.01 4.46 2.29
CA CYS A 62 9.62 4.02 2.29
C CYS A 62 8.65 5.19 2.10
N PHE A 63 7.77 5.08 1.10
CA PHE A 63 6.78 6.13 0.81
C PHE A 63 5.55 6.06 1.71
N ILE A 64 5.20 4.88 2.22
CA ILE A 64 4.09 4.63 3.15
C ILE A 64 4.65 4.08 4.46
N GLY A 65 3.93 4.26 5.57
CA GLY A 65 4.35 3.71 6.85
C GLY A 65 4.39 2.17 6.85
N MET A 66 5.33 1.60 7.59
CA MET A 66 5.48 0.16 7.78
C MET A 66 5.18 -0.20 9.23
N PHE A 67 4.44 -1.30 9.41
CA PHE A 67 4.11 -1.90 10.69
C PHE A 67 4.73 -3.31 10.74
N GLU A 68 5.86 -3.45 11.42
CA GLU A 68 6.56 -4.73 11.53
C GLU A 68 6.23 -5.42 12.85
N VAL A 69 5.93 -6.71 12.76
CA VAL A 69 5.71 -7.60 13.91
C VAL A 69 6.40 -8.94 13.68
N ASN A 70 6.65 -9.71 14.74
CA ASN A 70 7.12 -11.08 14.57
C ASN A 70 5.97 -12.02 14.19
N ALA A 71 6.32 -13.21 13.70
CA ALA A 71 5.35 -14.20 13.22
C ALA A 71 4.39 -14.67 14.32
N ASP A 72 4.86 -14.83 15.56
CA ASP A 72 4.03 -15.31 16.67
C ASP A 72 2.99 -14.29 17.10
N LEU A 73 3.37 -13.02 17.25
CA LEU A 73 2.45 -11.93 17.56
C LEU A 73 1.41 -11.75 16.46
N ALA A 74 1.83 -11.83 15.19
CA ALA A 74 0.92 -11.80 14.06
C ALA A 74 -0.08 -12.96 14.11
N LYS A 75 0.38 -14.19 14.38
CA LYS A 75 -0.47 -15.37 14.52
C LYS A 75 -1.48 -15.22 15.66
N GLN A 76 -1.05 -14.74 16.83
CA GLN A 76 -1.92 -14.48 17.99
C GLN A 76 -3.01 -13.45 17.71
N LEU A 77 -2.70 -12.44 16.88
CA LEU A 77 -3.64 -11.40 16.47
C LEU A 77 -4.35 -11.72 15.14
N LYS A 78 -4.08 -12.87 14.50
CA LYS A 78 -4.57 -13.23 13.16
C LYS A 78 -4.28 -12.16 12.10
N LEU A 79 -3.09 -11.58 12.15
CA LEU A 79 -2.58 -10.65 11.15
C LEU A 79 -1.89 -11.44 10.04
N THR A 80 -2.08 -10.99 8.81
CA THR A 80 -1.48 -11.57 7.61
C THR A 80 -0.41 -10.65 7.04
N ASP A 81 0.73 -11.22 6.71
CA ASP A 81 1.86 -10.56 6.06
C ASP A 81 1.47 -9.90 4.74
N ASN A 82 2.19 -8.84 4.35
CA ASN A 82 2.00 -8.12 3.10
C ASN A 82 0.54 -7.66 2.89
N LYS A 83 -0.11 -7.27 3.98
CA LYS A 83 -1.47 -6.69 3.98
C LYS A 83 -1.45 -5.32 4.59
N ARG A 84 -2.40 -4.50 4.14
CA ARG A 84 -2.57 -3.14 4.63
C ARG A 84 -3.59 -3.07 5.74
N TYR A 85 -3.22 -2.35 6.81
CA TYR A 85 -4.08 -2.13 7.96
C TYR A 85 -4.14 -0.65 8.32
N LYS A 86 -5.29 -0.24 8.84
CA LYS A 86 -5.45 1.02 9.55
C LYS A 86 -5.20 0.77 11.04
N LEU A 87 -4.20 1.45 11.58
CA LEU A 87 -3.91 1.51 13.00
C LEU A 87 -4.59 2.73 13.60
N MET A 88 -5.32 2.55 14.69
CA MET A 88 -6.04 3.62 15.40
C MET A 88 -5.63 3.57 16.87
N HIS A 89 -4.92 4.61 17.32
CA HIS A 89 -4.44 4.71 18.69
C HIS A 89 -5.37 5.57 19.54
N ASP A 90 -5.87 4.96 20.61
CA ASP A 90 -6.57 5.62 21.69
C ASP A 90 -5.57 5.98 22.81
N THR A 91 -5.27 7.26 22.94
CA THR A 91 -4.27 7.77 23.89
C THR A 91 -4.73 7.71 25.34
N ALA A 92 -6.03 7.52 25.62
CA ALA A 92 -6.53 7.40 26.98
C ALA A 92 -6.36 5.98 27.53
N THR A 93 -6.40 4.97 26.66
CA THR A 93 -6.34 3.54 27.04
C THR A 93 -5.07 2.84 26.57
N ASP A 94 -4.23 3.52 25.79
CA ASP A 94 -3.04 2.97 25.11
C ASP A 94 -3.36 1.70 24.27
N ILE A 95 -4.58 1.66 23.74
CA ILE A 95 -5.03 0.61 22.83
C ILE A 95 -4.78 1.07 21.39
N VAL A 96 -4.06 0.25 20.63
CA VAL A 96 -3.94 0.39 19.18
C VAL A 96 -4.86 -0.63 18.51
N ARG A 97 -5.98 -0.14 17.97
CA ARG A 97 -6.91 -0.95 17.20
C ARG A 97 -6.37 -1.11 15.78
N ILE A 98 -6.31 -2.36 15.33
CA ILE A 98 -5.86 -2.76 14.00
C ILE A 98 -7.10 -3.15 13.21
N VAL A 99 -7.32 -2.51 12.06
CA VAL A 99 -8.46 -2.76 11.18
C VAL A 99 -7.93 -3.01 9.77
N ALA A 100 -8.41 -4.05 9.10
CA ALA A 100 -8.02 -4.30 7.71
C ALA A 100 -8.39 -3.11 6.82
N ALA A 101 -7.43 -2.65 6.00
CA ALA A 101 -7.62 -1.56 5.06
C ALA A 101 -7.18 -2.00 3.64
N PRO A 102 -7.84 -3.02 3.06
CA PRO A 102 -7.36 -3.69 1.85
C PRO A 102 -7.49 -2.85 0.58
N VAL A 103 -8.18 -1.71 0.65
CA VAL A 103 -8.43 -0.84 -0.49
C VAL A 103 -7.65 0.44 -0.32
N SER A 104 -6.83 0.78 -1.32
CA SER A 104 -6.11 2.05 -1.39
C SER A 104 -6.44 2.77 -2.68
N ALA A 105 -6.28 4.09 -2.67
CA ALA A 105 -6.55 4.93 -3.82
C ALA A 105 -5.38 5.88 -4.09
N GLY A 106 -5.26 6.30 -5.33
CA GLY A 106 -4.27 7.26 -5.79
C GLY A 106 -4.64 7.79 -7.17
N SER A 107 -3.73 8.50 -7.80
CA SER A 107 -3.88 8.95 -9.18
C SER A 107 -2.54 8.86 -9.90
N ALA A 108 -2.61 8.67 -11.22
CA ALA A 108 -1.42 8.60 -12.06
C ALA A 108 -1.72 9.04 -13.48
N THR A 109 -0.75 9.69 -14.11
CA THR A 109 -0.75 9.92 -15.54
C THR A 109 -0.38 8.62 -16.26
N LEU A 110 -1.22 8.20 -17.21
CA LEU A 110 -0.91 7.07 -18.07
C LEU A 110 0.13 7.48 -19.12
N ARG A 111 1.23 6.75 -19.22
CA ARG A 111 2.20 6.87 -20.32
C ARG A 111 2.22 5.60 -21.16
N GLN A 112 2.64 5.75 -22.41
CA GLN A 112 2.95 4.59 -23.23
C GLN A 112 4.34 4.05 -22.86
N GLY A 113 4.43 2.74 -22.69
CA GLY A 113 5.69 2.01 -22.58
C GLY A 113 5.85 1.12 -23.80
N PRO A 114 6.38 1.61 -24.94
CA PRO A 114 6.48 0.82 -26.17
C PRO A 114 7.40 -0.41 -26.02
N LYS A 115 8.34 -0.36 -25.07
CA LYS A 115 9.23 -1.49 -24.72
C LYS A 115 8.60 -2.49 -23.74
N LEU A 116 7.40 -2.24 -23.23
CA LEU A 116 6.69 -3.17 -22.35
C LEU A 116 6.00 -4.25 -23.19
N GLY A 117 6.06 -5.49 -22.71
CA GLY A 117 5.28 -6.59 -23.29
C GLY A 117 3.78 -6.32 -23.22
N ALA A 118 3.01 -6.91 -24.15
CA ALA A 118 1.56 -6.72 -24.24
C ALA A 118 0.75 -7.21 -23.02
N GLN A 119 1.38 -7.89 -22.07
CA GLN A 119 0.78 -8.36 -20.82
C GLN A 119 1.44 -7.73 -19.58
N ALA A 120 2.21 -6.65 -19.76
CA ALA A 120 2.92 -5.98 -18.68
C ALA A 120 2.32 -4.60 -18.37
N LEU A 121 2.42 -4.23 -17.10
CA LEU A 121 2.13 -2.92 -16.53
C LEU A 121 3.39 -2.45 -15.80
N SER A 122 3.92 -1.29 -16.14
CA SER A 122 4.92 -0.64 -15.29
C SER A 122 4.22 0.29 -14.32
N ILE A 123 4.55 0.19 -13.04
CA ILE A 123 4.05 1.09 -12.00
C ILE A 123 5.23 1.69 -11.26
N GLY A 124 5.31 3.01 -11.20
CA GLY A 124 6.38 3.66 -10.43
C GLY A 124 6.30 3.31 -8.93
N TYR A 125 7.45 3.19 -8.27
CA TYR A 125 7.54 2.65 -6.91
C TYR A 125 6.72 3.46 -5.89
N GLN A 126 6.80 4.80 -5.94
CA GLN A 126 5.97 5.65 -5.08
C GLN A 126 4.46 5.38 -5.24
N LEU A 127 3.98 5.21 -6.47
CA LEU A 127 2.58 4.91 -6.74
C LEU A 127 2.20 3.49 -6.29
N GLN A 128 3.09 2.53 -6.51
CA GLN A 128 2.93 1.16 -6.04
C GLN A 128 2.77 1.10 -4.52
N SER A 129 3.68 1.77 -3.79
CA SER A 129 3.61 1.88 -2.33
C SER A 129 2.31 2.58 -1.92
N LEU A 130 1.93 3.69 -2.55
CA LEU A 130 0.69 4.40 -2.24
C LEU A 130 -0.55 3.50 -2.39
N LEU A 131 -0.60 2.67 -3.43
CA LEU A 131 -1.69 1.74 -3.68
C LEU A 131 -1.61 0.45 -2.84
N GLY A 132 -0.51 0.18 -2.16
CA GLY A 132 -0.33 -1.06 -1.39
C GLY A 132 -0.26 -2.29 -2.28
N ILE A 133 0.34 -2.14 -3.46
CA ILE A 133 0.59 -3.24 -4.38
C ILE A 133 1.88 -3.94 -3.92
N PRO A 134 1.85 -5.26 -3.63
CA PRO A 134 3.05 -5.97 -3.18
C PRO A 134 4.20 -5.89 -4.17
N ASP A 135 5.40 -5.62 -3.68
CA ASP A 135 6.62 -5.70 -4.48
C ASP A 135 7.15 -7.13 -4.50
N THR A 136 6.50 -7.96 -5.33
CA THR A 136 6.86 -9.38 -5.46
C THR A 136 7.09 -9.72 -6.91
N ARG A 137 8.19 -10.44 -7.18
CA ARG A 137 8.52 -10.87 -8.54
C ARG A 137 7.38 -11.71 -9.11
N GLY A 138 6.95 -11.39 -10.34
CA GLY A 138 5.88 -12.11 -11.02
C GLY A 138 4.47 -11.77 -10.50
N PHE A 139 4.33 -10.73 -9.67
CA PHE A 139 3.01 -10.25 -9.25
C PHE A 139 2.16 -9.89 -10.47
N SER A 140 0.91 -10.35 -10.49
CA SER A 140 -0.05 -9.98 -11.52
C SER A 140 -1.37 -9.57 -10.89
N MET A 141 -2.04 -8.64 -11.57
CA MET A 141 -3.31 -8.09 -11.12
C MET A 141 -4.29 -7.96 -12.28
N LEU A 142 -5.58 -7.91 -11.96
CA LEU A 142 -6.62 -7.59 -12.92
C LEU A 142 -6.77 -6.07 -12.99
N VAL A 143 -6.55 -5.48 -14.16
CA VAL A 143 -6.82 -4.05 -14.39
C VAL A 143 -8.18 -3.91 -15.05
N LYS A 144 -9.02 -3.02 -14.51
CA LYS A 144 -10.36 -2.74 -15.02
C LYS A 144 -10.52 -1.26 -15.33
N HIS A 145 -11.19 -0.95 -16.43
CA HIS A 145 -11.65 0.38 -16.77
C HIS A 145 -12.99 0.25 -17.51
N GLN A 146 -14.05 0.81 -16.96
CA GLN A 146 -15.42 0.61 -17.47
C GLN A 146 -15.76 -0.90 -17.55
N ASP A 147 -16.26 -1.36 -18.70
CA ASP A 147 -16.54 -2.76 -19.05
C ASP A 147 -15.29 -3.54 -19.51
N ALA A 148 -14.16 -2.88 -19.76
CA ALA A 148 -12.94 -3.52 -20.20
C ALA A 148 -12.10 -4.04 -19.02
N SER A 149 -11.48 -5.21 -19.19
CA SER A 149 -10.56 -5.76 -18.19
C SER A 149 -9.42 -6.56 -18.82
N LYS A 150 -8.27 -6.57 -18.15
CA LYS A 150 -7.09 -7.33 -18.60
C LYS A 150 -6.21 -7.70 -17.40
N LYS A 151 -5.75 -8.95 -17.35
CA LYS A 151 -4.75 -9.39 -16.37
C LYS A 151 -3.36 -8.97 -16.85
N LEU A 152 -2.62 -8.26 -16.01
CA LEU A 152 -1.29 -7.74 -16.33
C LEU A 152 -0.27 -8.14 -15.25
N ALA A 153 0.92 -8.52 -15.68
CA ALA A 153 2.09 -8.66 -14.83
C ALA A 153 2.63 -7.27 -14.47
N VAL A 154 2.95 -7.08 -13.21
CA VAL A 154 3.40 -5.80 -12.66
C VAL A 154 4.92 -5.78 -12.66
N HIS A 155 5.47 -4.69 -13.20
CA HIS A 155 6.87 -4.38 -13.20
C HIS A 155 7.08 -3.04 -12.51
N THR A 156 8.03 -2.99 -11.58
CA THR A 156 8.39 -1.75 -10.89
C THR A 156 9.77 -1.33 -11.35
N PRO A 157 9.91 -0.15 -11.98
CA PRO A 157 11.20 0.36 -12.40
C PRO A 157 12.04 0.73 -11.17
N SER A 158 13.36 0.72 -11.31
CA SER A 158 14.30 1.03 -10.21
C SER A 158 14.24 2.48 -9.72
N ASN A 159 13.50 3.36 -10.39
CA ASN A 159 13.35 4.75 -9.96
C ASN A 159 12.30 4.88 -8.85
N LEU A 160 12.79 5.16 -7.64
CA LEU A 160 11.98 5.26 -6.42
C LEU A 160 10.89 6.35 -6.49
N PHE A 161 11.16 7.46 -7.16
CA PHE A 161 10.27 8.63 -7.21
C PHE A 161 9.30 8.63 -8.40
N GLU A 162 9.31 7.57 -9.21
CA GLU A 162 8.40 7.48 -10.33
C GLU A 162 6.95 7.29 -9.84
N ARG A 163 6.04 8.11 -10.36
CA ARG A 163 4.59 8.05 -10.05
C ARG A 163 3.74 7.66 -11.26
N GLU A 164 4.39 7.33 -12.37
CA GLU A 164 3.72 7.06 -13.63
C GLU A 164 3.16 5.64 -13.67
N LEU A 165 2.07 5.49 -14.42
CA LEU A 165 1.54 4.21 -14.83
C LEU A 165 1.88 4.04 -16.31
N ARG A 166 2.57 2.97 -16.69
CA ARG A 166 2.94 2.73 -18.09
C ARG A 166 2.37 1.43 -18.60
N MET A 167 1.80 1.46 -19.80
CA MET A 167 1.24 0.28 -20.47
C MET A 167 1.71 0.22 -21.92
N ALA A 168 1.77 -0.99 -22.47
CA ALA A 168 1.93 -1.16 -23.91
C ALA A 168 0.73 -0.52 -24.66
N PRO A 169 0.93 0.09 -25.83
CA PRO A 169 -0.14 0.74 -26.58
C PRO A 169 -1.37 -0.15 -26.88
N GLY A 170 -1.14 -1.42 -27.19
CA GLY A 170 -2.22 -2.40 -27.39
C GLY A 170 -3.04 -2.67 -26.13
N THR A 171 -2.39 -2.63 -24.96
CA THR A 171 -3.06 -2.79 -23.66
C THR A 171 -3.86 -1.56 -23.27
N SER A 172 -3.31 -0.36 -23.43
CA SER A 172 -4.06 0.87 -23.17
C SER A 172 -5.28 0.97 -24.07
N LYS A 173 -5.14 0.63 -25.37
CA LYS A 173 -6.27 0.58 -26.31
C LYS A 173 -7.33 -0.44 -25.89
N ALA A 174 -6.92 -1.66 -25.52
CA ALA A 174 -7.83 -2.71 -25.07
C ALA A 174 -8.61 -2.32 -23.81
N LEU A 175 -7.98 -1.57 -22.91
CA LEU A 175 -8.61 -1.02 -21.69
C LEU A 175 -9.32 0.33 -21.94
N ARG A 176 -9.34 0.83 -23.18
CA ARG A 176 -9.93 2.12 -23.56
C ARG A 176 -9.35 3.29 -22.74
N LEU A 177 -8.05 3.25 -22.46
CA LEU A 177 -7.32 4.29 -21.76
C LEU A 177 -6.51 5.13 -22.75
N LEU A 178 -6.49 6.44 -22.53
CA LEU A 178 -5.81 7.42 -23.35
C LEU A 178 -4.46 7.80 -22.71
N PRO A 179 -3.35 7.72 -23.46
CA PRO A 179 -2.07 8.22 -22.99
C PRO A 179 -2.12 9.72 -22.65
N GLY A 180 -1.33 10.14 -21.67
CA GLY A 180 -1.24 11.53 -21.20
C GLY A 180 -2.37 11.94 -20.24
N VAL A 181 -3.41 11.13 -20.08
CA VAL A 181 -4.52 11.40 -19.17
C VAL A 181 -4.19 10.96 -17.75
N SER A 182 -4.56 11.80 -16.77
CA SER A 182 -4.51 11.46 -15.36
C SER A 182 -5.77 10.69 -14.97
N TYR A 183 -5.58 9.50 -14.42
CA TYR A 183 -6.65 8.62 -13.97
C TYR A 183 -6.64 8.47 -12.45
N GLY A 184 -7.83 8.36 -11.86
CA GLY A 184 -8.00 7.89 -10.50
C GLY A 184 -7.79 6.38 -10.46
N LEU A 185 -7.06 5.90 -9.46
CA LEU A 185 -6.70 4.50 -9.29
C LEU A 185 -7.22 4.02 -7.95
N ARG A 186 -7.81 2.82 -7.92
CA ARG A 186 -8.23 2.15 -6.70
C ARG A 186 -7.84 0.69 -6.76
N TYR A 187 -6.98 0.27 -5.85
CA TYR A 187 -6.50 -1.10 -5.77
C TYR A 187 -7.14 -1.82 -4.58
N ASP A 188 -7.66 -3.03 -4.80
CA ASP A 188 -8.16 -3.93 -3.76
C ASP A 188 -7.24 -5.16 -3.61
N GLN A 189 -6.55 -5.24 -2.47
CA GLN A 189 -5.62 -6.33 -2.13
C GLN A 189 -6.29 -7.71 -2.00
N ARG A 190 -7.62 -7.77 -1.82
CA ARG A 190 -8.35 -9.03 -1.69
C ARG A 190 -8.59 -9.67 -3.05
N THR A 191 -9.01 -8.87 -4.01
CA THR A 191 -9.34 -9.31 -5.38
C THR A 191 -8.19 -9.12 -6.36
N ARG A 192 -7.07 -8.51 -5.92
CA ARG A 192 -5.93 -8.11 -6.75
C ARG A 192 -6.40 -7.36 -7.99
N THR A 193 -7.34 -6.45 -7.80
CA THR A 193 -7.95 -5.67 -8.88
C THR A 193 -7.58 -4.20 -8.75
N LEU A 194 -7.01 -3.65 -9.81
CA LEU A 194 -6.82 -2.22 -9.99
C LEU A 194 -7.96 -1.67 -10.84
N LEU A 195 -8.86 -0.94 -10.21
CA LEU A 195 -9.88 -0.17 -10.90
C LEU A 195 -9.30 1.17 -11.30
N VAL A 196 -9.36 1.47 -12.59
CA VAL A 196 -9.04 2.76 -13.18
C VAL A 196 -10.36 3.53 -13.36
N THR A 197 -10.39 4.77 -12.90
CA THR A 197 -11.58 5.62 -12.86
C THR A 197 -11.28 7.01 -13.38
N GLY A 198 -12.32 7.68 -13.89
CA GLY A 198 -12.22 9.04 -14.40
C GLY A 198 -11.35 9.14 -15.66
N GLY A 199 -10.76 10.32 -15.84
CA GLY A 199 -9.94 10.67 -17.00
C GLY A 199 -10.14 12.15 -17.34
N SER A 200 -9.44 13.04 -16.66
CA SER A 200 -9.44 14.45 -17.05
C SER A 200 -8.39 14.63 -18.14
N SER A 201 -8.84 14.89 -19.38
CA SER A 201 -7.93 15.29 -20.46
C SER A 201 -7.16 16.53 -19.99
N PRO A 202 -5.83 16.60 -20.18
CA PRO A 202 -5.14 17.87 -20.03
C PRO A 202 -5.84 18.86 -20.96
N ARG A 203 -6.30 20.00 -20.43
CA ARG A 203 -6.71 21.12 -21.27
C ARG A 203 -5.46 21.54 -22.05
N THR A 204 -5.52 21.33 -23.37
CA THR A 204 -4.55 21.83 -24.34
C THR A 204 -4.47 23.34 -24.31
#